data_AF-A0AAW0NEE9-F1
#
_entry.id   AF-A0AAW0NEE9-F1
#
_cell.length_a   1.000
_cell.length_b   1.000
_cell.length_c   1.000
_cell.angle_alpha   90.00
_cell.angle_beta   90.00
_cell.angle_gamma   90.00
#
_symmetry.space_group_name_H-M   'P 1'
#
loop_
_entity.id
_entity.type
_entity.pdbx_description
1 polymer ?
#
loop_
_entity_poly.entity_id
_entity_poly.type
_entity_poly.pdbx_seq_one_letter_code
_entity_poly.pdbx_strand_id
1 'polypeptide(L)'
;MDKVSFCQQHRCLDHSYNQHRTHDLPVSPQNQSSLFMQLCKGLLEVLQLDFVPDDIAEHIESQTISWRLEIPGNVKDVGLMRMYTAQRDYVGLAPLVMNSDILNTAVLTGKNVSVPVKTLAVEANGSVTDVTNYTSCTSTQEDVLKVSERCDYVYVDGKETKGRSSVMVNFTYGFLSAQLELRVWMPRLPMTIQIADPELSQIKGWRVPITTGSRRSNWDSEEEEEMRKGRGCMLQYQHSPIRVLTQFTAQSDPDSQQLF
;
A
#
# COMPACT_ATOMS: atom_id res chain seq x y z
N MET A 1 -5.75 12.81 -28.58
CA MET A 1 -7.16 12.88 -29.06
C MET A 1 -7.72 11.50 -28.80
N ASP A 2 -8.30 11.30 -27.62
CA ASP A 2 -8.72 9.98 -27.20
C ASP A 2 -10.20 9.82 -27.54
N LYS A 3 -10.46 8.89 -28.45
CA LYS A 3 -11.81 8.62 -28.97
C LYS A 3 -12.50 7.63 -28.05
N VAL A 4 -13.63 8.01 -27.48
CA VAL A 4 -14.48 7.08 -26.72
C VAL A 4 -15.73 6.80 -27.56
N SER A 5 -15.85 5.56 -28.05
CA SER A 5 -17.01 5.11 -28.85
C SER A 5 -17.99 4.34 -27.97
N PHE A 6 -19.27 4.72 -27.98
CA PHE A 6 -20.33 4.02 -27.24
C PHE A 6 -21.12 3.11 -28.18
N CYS A 7 -20.98 1.79 -28.04
CA CYS A 7 -21.81 0.81 -28.76
C CYS A 7 -22.93 0.30 -27.85
N GLN A 8 -24.19 0.68 -28.11
CA GLN A 8 -25.34 0.05 -27.47
C GLN A 8 -25.94 -0.99 -28.41
N GLN A 9 -25.86 -2.27 -28.04
CA GLN A 9 -26.30 -3.39 -28.85
C GLN A 9 -27.81 -3.61 -28.72
N HIS A 10 -28.62 -2.72 -29.29
CA HIS A 10 -30.06 -2.96 -29.46
C HIS A 10 -30.36 -3.35 -30.92
N ARG A 11 -30.99 -4.52 -31.07
CA ARG A 11 -31.42 -5.11 -32.34
C ARG A 11 -32.68 -4.36 -32.81
N CYS A 12 -32.58 -3.54 -33.85
CA CYS A 12 -33.74 -2.91 -34.49
C CYS A 12 -34.22 -3.78 -35.67
N LEU A 13 -35.50 -4.16 -35.65
CA LEU A 13 -36.20 -4.72 -36.80
C LEU A 13 -36.55 -3.59 -37.78
N ASP A 14 -36.35 -3.86 -39.08
CA ASP A 14 -36.53 -2.97 -40.21
C ASP A 14 -37.82 -2.14 -40.16
N HIS A 15 -37.70 -0.84 -40.47
CA HIS A 15 -38.63 -0.19 -41.39
C HIS A 15 -37.98 1.02 -42.07
N SER A 16 -37.87 0.94 -43.40
CA SER A 16 -37.42 2.01 -44.28
C SER A 16 -38.31 3.26 -44.17
N TYR A 17 -37.72 4.43 -43.91
CA TYR A 17 -38.10 5.66 -44.63
C TYR A 17 -37.00 6.73 -44.50
N ASN A 18 -36.62 7.28 -45.66
CA ASN A 18 -35.69 8.40 -45.79
C ASN A 18 -36.21 9.65 -45.06
N GLN A 19 -35.44 10.16 -44.11
CA GLN A 19 -35.37 11.60 -43.84
C GLN A 19 -34.06 11.93 -43.11
N HIS A 20 -33.25 12.79 -43.74
CA HIS A 20 -32.14 13.45 -43.07
C HIS A 20 -32.71 14.34 -41.97
N ARG A 21 -32.49 13.97 -40.71
CA ARG A 21 -32.80 14.83 -39.57
C ARG A 21 -31.66 14.69 -38.58
N THR A 22 -30.74 15.66 -38.61
CA THR A 22 -29.85 15.96 -37.49
C THR A 22 -30.75 16.41 -36.34
N HIS A 23 -30.78 15.62 -35.27
CA HIS A 23 -31.45 15.99 -34.03
C HIS A 23 -30.38 16.53 -33.08
N ASP A 24 -30.38 17.85 -32.87
CA ASP A 24 -29.65 18.46 -31.77
C ASP A 24 -30.42 18.16 -30.48
N LEU A 25 -29.93 17.19 -29.70
CA LEU A 25 -30.40 16.96 -28.33
C LEU A 25 -29.61 17.86 -27.38
N PRO A 26 -30.27 18.56 -26.44
CA PRO A 26 -29.59 19.44 -25.50
C PRO A 26 -28.88 18.61 -24.43
N VAL A 27 -27.60 18.34 -24.63
CA VAL A 27 -26.71 17.83 -23.57
C VAL A 27 -26.05 19.04 -22.94
N SER A 28 -26.35 19.31 -21.67
CA SER A 28 -25.72 20.40 -20.90
C SER A 28 -24.43 19.89 -20.26
N PRO A 29 -23.23 20.32 -20.70
CA PRO A 29 -21.99 19.98 -20.03
C PRO A 29 -21.70 21.04 -18.97
N GLN A 30 -21.63 20.64 -17.70
CA GLN A 30 -21.27 21.54 -16.61
C GLN A 30 -19.77 21.86 -16.50
N ASN A 31 -18.95 21.60 -17.51
CA ASN A 31 -17.65 22.23 -17.67
C ASN A 31 -17.25 22.22 -19.14
N GLN A 32 -16.67 23.33 -19.60
CA GLN A 32 -16.36 23.62 -20.99
C GLN A 32 -15.55 22.49 -21.62
N SER A 33 -16.18 21.71 -22.50
CA SER A 33 -15.51 20.80 -23.40
C SER A 33 -16.34 20.79 -24.69
N SER A 34 -15.68 21.04 -25.82
CA SER A 34 -16.36 21.12 -27.11
C SER A 34 -16.84 19.73 -27.52
N LEU A 35 -18.15 19.48 -27.41
CA LEU A 35 -18.78 18.24 -27.85
C LEU A 35 -19.03 18.30 -29.36
N PHE A 36 -18.49 17.32 -30.09
CA PHE A 36 -18.93 17.00 -31.46
C PHE A 36 -19.71 15.68 -31.42
N MET A 37 -20.93 15.68 -31.95
CA MET A 37 -21.76 14.48 -32.10
C MET A 37 -21.78 14.03 -33.55
N GLN A 38 -21.51 12.74 -33.79
CA GLN A 38 -21.66 12.14 -35.11
C GLN A 38 -22.46 10.83 -35.01
N LEU A 39 -23.65 10.80 -35.60
CA LEU A 39 -24.42 9.57 -35.76
C LEU A 39 -23.85 8.75 -36.93
N CYS A 40 -23.29 7.57 -36.64
CA CYS A 40 -22.94 6.59 -37.66
C CYS A 40 -24.19 5.78 -38.06
N LYS A 41 -24.62 5.86 -39.32
CA LYS A 41 -25.71 5.02 -39.85
C LYS A 41 -25.20 3.60 -40.12
N GLY A 42 -25.64 2.64 -39.31
CA GLY A 42 -25.44 1.20 -39.46
C GLY A 42 -26.44 0.42 -38.58
N LEU A 43 -26.36 -0.92 -38.57
CA LEU A 43 -27.19 -1.81 -37.73
C LEU A 43 -27.10 -1.54 -36.22
N LEU A 44 -26.17 -0.68 -35.78
CA LEU A 44 -26.11 -0.10 -34.44
C LEU A 44 -26.09 1.43 -34.55
N GLU A 45 -26.90 2.08 -33.71
CA GLU A 45 -26.74 3.51 -33.42
C GLU A 45 -25.62 3.66 -32.38
N VAL A 46 -24.54 4.33 -32.77
CA VAL A 46 -23.38 4.60 -31.92
C VAL A 46 -23.34 6.09 -31.65
N LEU A 47 -23.35 6.48 -30.39
CA LEU A 47 -23.05 7.85 -29.97
C LEU A 47 -21.53 7.93 -29.74
N GLN A 48 -20.86 8.89 -30.39
CA GLN A 48 -19.45 9.17 -30.15
C GLN A 48 -19.32 10.53 -29.48
N LEU A 49 -18.50 10.59 -28.44
CA LEU A 49 -18.18 11.81 -27.70
C LEU A 49 -16.66 11.93 -27.64
N ASP A 50 -16.15 13.07 -28.07
CA ASP A 50 -14.73 13.39 -28.00
C ASP A 50 -14.51 14.41 -26.87
N PHE A 51 -13.56 14.13 -25.98
CA PHE A 51 -13.21 15.00 -24.86
C PHE A 51 -11.83 15.60 -25.08
N VAL A 52 -11.71 16.89 -24.78
CA VAL A 52 -10.43 17.61 -24.77
C VAL A 52 -10.27 18.20 -23.38
N PRO A 53 -9.28 17.76 -22.59
CA PRO A 53 -9.00 18.36 -21.29
C PRO A 53 -8.35 19.74 -21.49
N ASP A 54 -8.81 20.75 -20.74
CA ASP A 54 -8.27 22.11 -20.79
C ASP A 54 -6.88 22.19 -20.12
N ASP A 55 -6.70 21.50 -18.99
CA ASP A 55 -5.44 21.39 -18.25
C ASP A 55 -5.14 19.91 -17.96
N ILE A 56 -3.91 19.46 -18.25
CA ILE A 56 -3.44 18.11 -17.94
C ILE A 56 -2.48 18.20 -16.75
N ALA A 57 -2.87 17.61 -15.64
CA ALA A 57 -2.02 17.50 -14.46
C ALA A 57 -0.76 16.65 -14.73
N GLU A 58 0.29 16.89 -13.95
CA GLU A 58 1.55 16.13 -14.04
C GLU A 58 1.36 14.63 -13.71
N HIS A 59 0.30 14.30 -12.96
CA HIS A 59 -0.04 12.94 -12.54
C HIS A 59 -1.41 12.54 -13.07
N ILE A 60 -1.70 11.23 -13.07
CA ILE A 60 -2.99 10.74 -13.55
C ILE A 60 -4.11 11.24 -12.64
N GLU A 61 -5.02 12.02 -13.20
CA GLU A 61 -6.24 12.45 -12.54
C GLU A 61 -7.45 11.68 -13.08
N SER A 62 -8.45 11.47 -12.22
CA SER A 62 -9.70 10.82 -12.60
C SER A 62 -10.85 11.79 -12.45
N GLN A 63 -11.63 11.99 -13.52
CA GLN A 63 -12.87 12.76 -13.50
C GLN A 63 -14.05 11.82 -13.71
N THR A 64 -15.11 11.98 -12.92
CA THR A 64 -16.36 11.25 -13.15
C THR A 64 -17.31 12.12 -13.95
N ILE A 65 -17.72 11.62 -15.11
CA ILE A 65 -18.70 12.25 -16.00
C ILE A 65 -20.01 11.50 -15.82
N SER A 66 -21.05 12.21 -15.39
CA SER A 66 -22.42 11.72 -15.44
C SER A 66 -23.05 12.09 -16.77
N TRP A 67 -23.74 11.14 -17.38
CA TRP A 67 -24.48 11.39 -18.61
C TRP A 67 -25.93 10.93 -18.45
N ARG A 68 -26.81 11.58 -19.19
CA ARG A 68 -28.24 11.28 -19.22
C ARG A 68 -28.67 11.18 -20.67
N LEU A 69 -29.18 10.02 -21.06
CA LEU A 69 -29.77 9.82 -22.38
C LEU A 69 -31.28 9.92 -22.27
N GLU A 70 -31.87 10.81 -23.07
CA GLU A 70 -33.32 10.99 -23.17
C GLU A 70 -33.80 10.52 -24.55
N ILE A 71 -34.43 9.35 -24.60
CA ILE A 71 -34.98 8.77 -25.83
C ILE A 71 -36.50 9.02 -25.86
N PRO A 72 -37.10 9.41 -27.01
CA PRO A 72 -38.54 9.49 -27.14
C PRO A 72 -39.18 8.12 -26.85
N GLY A 73 -40.02 8.04 -25.82
CA GLY A 73 -40.55 6.76 -25.31
C GLY A 73 -40.37 6.56 -23.80
N ASN A 74 -39.91 7.58 -23.06
CA ASN A 74 -39.86 7.61 -21.59
C ASN A 74 -38.76 6.73 -20.97
N VAL A 75 -37.77 6.28 -21.76
CA VAL A 75 -36.57 5.62 -21.25
C VAL A 75 -35.55 6.71 -20.89
N LYS A 76 -35.25 6.80 -19.60
CA LYS A 76 -34.19 7.67 -19.06
C LYS A 76 -33.08 6.76 -18.58
N ASP A 77 -31.97 6.75 -19.29
CA ASP A 77 -30.78 6.03 -18.85
C ASP A 77 -29.75 7.02 -18.29
N VAL A 78 -29.15 6.66 -17.16
CA VAL A 78 -28.16 7.47 -16.46
C VAL A 78 -26.95 6.60 -16.21
N GLY A 79 -25.84 6.96 -16.86
CA GLY A 79 -24.56 6.31 -16.65
C GLY A 79 -23.57 7.22 -15.95
N LEU A 80 -22.66 6.59 -15.21
CA LEU A 80 -21.48 7.23 -14.66
C LEU A 80 -20.26 6.65 -15.39
N MET A 81 -19.40 7.52 -15.91
CA MET A 81 -18.16 7.14 -16.56
C MET A 81 -17.00 7.79 -15.82
N ARG A 82 -15.92 7.02 -15.59
CA ARG A 82 -14.65 7.56 -15.08
C ARG A 82 -13.68 7.71 -16.25
N MET A 83 -13.20 8.92 -16.44
CA MET A 83 -12.17 9.27 -17.43
C MET A 83 -10.87 9.53 -16.68
N TYR A 84 -9.77 8.97 -17.19
CA TYR A 84 -8.43 9.24 -16.67
C TYR A 84 -7.68 10.11 -17.68
N THR A 85 -7.04 11.17 -17.18
CA THR A 85 -6.19 12.05 -17.99
C THR A 85 -4.75 11.90 -17.52
N ALA A 86 -3.83 11.73 -18.46
CA ALA A 86 -2.41 11.57 -18.18
C ALA A 86 -1.59 12.42 -19.15
N GLN A 87 -0.55 13.09 -18.65
CA GLN A 87 0.40 13.82 -19.49
C GLN A 87 1.32 12.88 -20.28
N ARG A 88 1.53 11.67 -19.75
CA ARG A 88 2.42 10.66 -20.33
C ARG A 88 1.65 9.40 -20.70
N ASP A 89 2.11 8.75 -21.76
CA ASP A 89 1.53 7.51 -22.28
C ASP A 89 2.02 6.30 -21.48
N TYR A 90 1.54 6.16 -20.24
CA TYR A 90 1.89 5.02 -19.40
C TYR A 90 1.24 3.73 -19.90
N VAL A 91 2.04 2.67 -20.07
CA VAL A 91 1.62 1.36 -20.60
C VAL A 91 1.70 0.24 -19.57
N GLY A 92 2.40 0.45 -18.45
CA GLY A 92 2.57 -0.57 -17.42
C GLY A 92 2.97 0.00 -16.07
N LEU A 93 2.73 -0.79 -15.03
CA LEU A 93 3.06 -0.50 -13.64
C LEU A 93 3.88 -1.65 -13.06
N ALA A 94 4.98 -1.33 -12.39
CA ALA A 94 5.92 -2.29 -11.84
C ALA A 94 6.27 -1.93 -10.37
N PRO A 95 5.60 -2.56 -9.39
CA PRO A 95 6.02 -2.50 -8.00
C PRO A 95 7.26 -3.38 -7.78
N LEU A 96 8.28 -2.83 -7.13
CA LEU A 96 9.58 -3.44 -6.93
C LEU A 96 9.93 -3.48 -5.45
N VAL A 97 10.52 -4.61 -5.04
CA VAL A 97 11.00 -4.85 -3.68
C VAL A 97 12.35 -5.54 -3.74
N MET A 98 13.25 -5.21 -2.82
CA MET A 98 14.56 -5.88 -2.74
C MET A 98 14.45 -7.30 -2.19
N ASN A 99 13.62 -7.49 -1.17
CA ASN A 99 13.42 -8.76 -0.49
C ASN A 99 11.92 -9.08 -0.45
N SER A 100 11.50 -10.15 -1.12
CA SER A 100 10.12 -10.64 -1.08
C SER A 100 9.82 -11.44 0.19
N ASP A 101 10.85 -11.87 0.92
CA ASP A 101 10.75 -12.64 2.16
C ASP A 101 10.84 -11.73 3.39
N ILE A 102 9.77 -11.71 4.19
CA ILE A 102 9.64 -10.91 5.40
C ILE A 102 9.62 -11.84 6.60
N LEU A 103 10.62 -11.71 7.46
CA LEU A 103 10.72 -12.46 8.70
C LEU A 103 10.05 -11.67 9.84
N ASN A 104 8.91 -12.13 10.36
CA ASN A 104 8.21 -11.42 11.42
C ASN A 104 8.87 -11.63 12.79
N THR A 105 9.94 -10.89 13.06
CA THR A 105 10.58 -10.85 14.38
C THR A 105 9.87 -9.92 15.36
N ALA A 106 8.86 -9.17 14.90
CA ALA A 106 8.14 -8.20 15.74
C ALA A 106 7.36 -8.90 16.86
N VAL A 107 6.85 -10.11 16.60
CA VAL A 107 6.20 -10.96 17.62
C VAL A 107 7.12 -11.25 18.82
N LEU A 108 8.43 -11.41 18.58
CA LEU A 108 9.41 -11.76 19.62
C LEU A 108 10.08 -10.54 20.25
N THR A 109 10.26 -9.48 19.47
CA THR A 109 11.07 -8.31 19.86
C THR A 109 10.24 -7.07 20.20
N GLY A 110 8.96 -7.04 19.82
CA GLY A 110 8.10 -5.87 19.88
C GLY A 110 8.48 -4.75 18.90
N LYS A 111 9.41 -5.00 17.97
CA LYS A 111 9.87 -4.01 16.98
C LYS A 111 9.38 -4.37 15.59
N ASN A 112 8.73 -3.41 14.93
CA ASN A 112 8.22 -3.60 13.58
C ASN A 112 9.34 -3.94 12.60
N VAL A 113 9.02 -4.80 11.63
CA VAL A 113 9.90 -5.13 10.51
C VAL A 113 9.27 -4.54 9.26
N SER A 114 9.98 -3.65 8.57
CA SER A 114 9.52 -3.01 7.34
C SER A 114 10.45 -3.33 6.17
N VAL A 115 9.88 -3.43 4.98
CA VAL A 115 10.60 -3.61 3.72
C VAL A 115 10.18 -2.50 2.76
N PRO A 116 11.13 -1.71 2.24
CA PRO A 116 10.83 -0.62 1.32
C PRO A 116 10.34 -1.16 -0.02
N VAL A 117 9.36 -0.47 -0.60
CA VAL A 117 8.76 -0.76 -1.90
C VAL A 117 8.85 0.49 -2.77
N LYS A 118 9.12 0.30 -4.06
CA LYS A 118 9.08 1.37 -5.06
C LYS A 118 8.15 0.99 -6.18
N THR A 119 7.31 1.91 -6.62
CA THR A 119 6.40 1.68 -7.74
C THR A 119 6.83 2.52 -8.93
N LEU A 120 7.15 1.84 -10.03
CA LEU A 120 7.59 2.48 -11.26
C LEU A 120 6.51 2.36 -12.35
N ALA A 121 6.28 3.44 -13.09
CA ALA A 121 5.45 3.41 -14.28
C ALA A 121 6.33 3.37 -15.53
N VAL A 122 5.92 2.55 -16.50
CA VAL A 122 6.62 2.40 -17.79
C VAL A 122 5.83 3.16 -18.84
N GLU A 123 6.51 4.06 -19.55
CA GLU A 123 5.96 4.82 -20.67
C GLU A 123 6.07 4.05 -21.99
N ALA A 124 5.23 4.39 -22.98
CA ALA A 124 5.24 3.77 -24.31
C ALA A 124 6.59 3.91 -25.05
N ASN A 125 7.38 4.94 -24.71
CA ASN A 125 8.72 5.17 -25.23
C ASN A 125 9.81 4.31 -24.53
N GLY A 126 9.45 3.51 -23.53
CA GLY A 126 10.36 2.67 -22.74
C GLY A 126 11.04 3.38 -21.56
N SER A 127 10.77 4.67 -21.34
CA SER A 127 11.20 5.41 -20.15
C SER A 127 10.46 4.90 -18.90
N VAL A 128 11.10 5.09 -17.75
CA VAL A 128 10.58 4.64 -16.46
C VAL A 128 10.54 5.83 -15.48
N THR A 129 9.39 6.03 -14.84
CA THR A 129 9.18 7.09 -13.84
C THR A 129 8.83 6.51 -12.48
N ASP A 130 9.32 7.14 -11.41
CA ASP A 130 8.92 6.80 -10.05
C ASP A 130 7.57 7.46 -9.74
N VAL A 131 6.56 6.64 -9.46
CA VAL A 131 5.19 7.08 -9.17
C VAL A 131 4.75 6.70 -7.75
N THR A 132 5.67 6.24 -6.90
CA THR A 132 5.39 5.68 -5.57
C THR A 132 4.45 6.56 -4.74
N ASN A 133 4.76 7.86 -4.64
CA ASN A 133 4.00 8.83 -3.83
C ASN A 133 2.56 9.09 -4.31
N TYR A 134 2.21 8.65 -5.51
CA TYR A 134 0.91 8.86 -6.14
C TYR A 134 0.16 7.54 -6.35
N THR A 135 0.71 6.43 -5.86
CA THR A 135 0.10 5.11 -5.97
C THR A 135 -0.74 4.79 -4.75
N SER A 136 -1.84 4.08 -4.97
CA SER A 136 -2.66 3.50 -3.91
C SER A 136 -2.40 2.01 -3.83
N CYS A 137 -2.17 1.49 -2.64
CA CYS A 137 -1.84 0.09 -2.42
C CYS A 137 -2.73 -0.54 -1.35
N THR A 138 -3.06 -1.82 -1.55
CA THR A 138 -3.87 -2.60 -0.62
C THR A 138 -3.31 -4.01 -0.52
N SER A 139 -3.18 -4.52 0.70
CA SER A 139 -2.83 -5.92 0.93
C SER A 139 -4.08 -6.78 0.77
N THR A 140 -3.95 -7.94 0.11
CA THR A 140 -5.06 -8.91 0.08
C THR A 140 -5.36 -9.50 1.46
N GLN A 141 -4.39 -9.47 2.38
CA GLN A 141 -4.45 -10.10 3.70
C GLN A 141 -3.79 -9.20 4.74
N GLU A 142 -4.54 -8.22 5.24
CA GLU A 142 -4.06 -7.24 6.22
C GLU A 142 -3.73 -7.85 7.60
N ASP A 143 -4.26 -9.04 7.90
CA ASP A 143 -3.95 -9.82 9.09
C ASP A 143 -2.57 -10.50 9.04
N VAL A 144 -1.94 -10.53 7.85
CA VAL A 144 -0.63 -11.16 7.60
C VAL A 144 0.42 -10.13 7.18
N LEU A 145 0.07 -9.16 6.34
CA LEU A 145 0.99 -8.13 5.86
C LEU A 145 0.27 -6.80 5.71
N LYS A 146 0.87 -5.74 6.26
CA LYS A 146 0.35 -4.37 6.17
C LYS A 146 1.15 -3.54 5.19
N VAL A 147 0.51 -2.53 4.63
CA VAL A 147 1.11 -1.54 3.73
C VAL A 147 1.12 -0.17 4.40
N SER A 148 2.11 0.66 4.10
CA SER A 148 2.10 2.07 4.50
C SER A 148 1.05 2.86 3.71
N GLU A 149 0.56 3.95 4.29
CA GLU A 149 -0.40 4.85 3.62
C GLU A 149 0.15 5.42 2.31
N ARG A 150 1.47 5.60 2.23
CA ARG A 150 2.18 6.15 1.06
C ARG A 150 2.72 5.08 0.11
N CYS A 151 2.49 3.80 0.40
CA CYS A 151 2.94 2.69 -0.44
C CYS A 151 4.45 2.60 -0.68
N ASP A 152 5.24 3.24 0.19
CA ASP A 152 6.70 3.28 0.18
C ASP A 152 7.35 2.15 0.99
N TYR A 153 6.59 1.45 1.84
CA TYR A 153 7.04 0.23 2.49
C TYR A 153 5.86 -0.67 2.91
N VAL A 154 6.14 -1.97 3.00
CA VAL A 154 5.28 -2.96 3.63
C VAL A 154 5.85 -3.31 5.01
N TYR A 155 5.04 -3.73 5.96
CA TYR A 155 5.51 -4.04 7.31
C TYR A 155 4.65 -5.05 8.05
N VAL A 156 5.26 -5.60 9.10
CA VAL A 156 4.63 -6.41 10.13
C VAL A 156 4.92 -5.78 11.50
N ASP A 157 3.92 -5.76 12.39
CA ASP A 157 4.00 -5.08 13.70
C ASP A 157 3.93 -6.04 14.91
N GLY A 158 3.86 -7.36 14.65
CA GLY A 158 3.81 -8.39 15.67
C GLY A 158 2.41 -8.72 16.16
N LYS A 159 1.36 -8.07 15.62
CA LYS A 159 -0.05 -8.43 15.88
C LYS A 159 -0.58 -9.48 14.92
N GLU A 160 0.20 -9.84 13.89
CA GLU A 160 -0.15 -10.88 12.93
C GLU A 160 -0.25 -12.24 13.65
N THR A 161 -1.22 -13.07 13.23
CA THR A 161 -1.48 -14.37 13.90
C THR A 161 -0.88 -15.56 13.17
N LYS A 162 -0.62 -15.42 11.87
CA LYS A 162 -0.13 -16.47 10.98
C LYS A 162 0.76 -15.90 9.89
N GLY A 163 1.62 -16.75 9.35
CA GLY A 163 2.50 -16.43 8.23
C GLY A 163 1.99 -17.08 6.98
N ARG A 164 2.31 -16.53 5.81
CA ARG A 164 1.88 -17.07 4.53
C ARG A 164 2.95 -17.00 3.47
N SER A 165 3.01 -18.04 2.66
CA SER A 165 3.99 -18.23 1.60
C SER A 165 3.66 -17.45 0.33
N SER A 166 2.44 -16.92 0.22
CA SER A 166 2.02 -16.02 -0.86
C SER A 166 1.01 -15.00 -0.30
N VAL A 167 1.37 -13.73 -0.37
CA VAL A 167 0.50 -12.60 -0.04
C VAL A 167 0.64 -11.59 -1.17
N MET A 168 -0.48 -11.27 -1.81
CA MET A 168 -0.51 -10.31 -2.91
C MET A 168 -0.80 -8.92 -2.35
N VAL A 169 -0.02 -7.94 -2.79
CA VAL A 169 -0.27 -6.51 -2.57
C VAL A 169 -0.63 -5.87 -3.90
N ASN A 170 -1.81 -5.29 -3.99
CA ASN A 170 -2.30 -4.61 -5.18
C ASN A 170 -1.80 -3.17 -5.16
N PHE A 171 -1.20 -2.73 -6.26
CA PHE A 171 -0.81 -1.34 -6.49
C PHE A 171 -1.66 -0.80 -7.64
N THR A 172 -2.18 0.41 -7.47
CA THR A 172 -2.99 1.10 -8.47
C THR A 172 -2.47 2.51 -8.67
N TYR A 173 -2.40 2.93 -9.93
CA TYR A 173 -2.03 4.28 -10.35
C TYR A 173 -2.92 4.68 -11.52
N GLY A 174 -3.95 5.47 -11.24
CA GLY A 174 -4.97 5.81 -12.23
C GLY A 174 -5.67 4.56 -12.77
N PHE A 175 -5.52 4.31 -14.07
CA PHE A 175 -6.09 3.13 -14.75
C PHE A 175 -5.17 1.90 -14.72
N LEU A 176 -3.91 2.05 -14.30
CA LEU A 176 -2.96 0.96 -14.22
C LEU A 176 -3.05 0.25 -12.89
N SER A 177 -2.95 -1.08 -12.93
CA SER A 177 -2.86 -1.91 -11.73
C SER A 177 -1.77 -2.97 -11.91
N ALA A 178 -1.15 -3.32 -10.80
CA ALA A 178 -0.15 -4.38 -10.72
C ALA A 178 -0.23 -5.05 -9.35
N GLN A 179 0.29 -6.28 -9.27
CA GLN A 179 0.34 -7.02 -8.02
C GLN A 179 1.78 -7.38 -7.69
N LEU A 180 2.11 -7.32 -6.40
CA LEU A 180 3.40 -7.76 -5.87
C LEU A 180 3.17 -8.91 -4.90
N GLU A 181 3.81 -10.04 -5.18
CA GLU A 181 3.78 -11.21 -4.31
C GLU A 181 4.89 -11.15 -3.26
N LEU A 182 4.51 -11.30 -1.99
CA LEU A 182 5.40 -11.31 -0.83
C LEU A 182 5.15 -12.53 0.05
N ARG A 183 6.14 -12.88 0.87
CA ARG A 183 6.11 -14.04 1.77
C ARG A 183 6.36 -13.58 3.19
N VAL A 184 5.46 -13.93 4.10
CA VAL A 184 5.58 -13.58 5.52
C VAL A 184 5.82 -14.83 6.34
N TRP A 185 6.98 -14.88 6.97
CA TRP A 185 7.42 -15.96 7.82
C TRP A 185 7.09 -15.64 9.28
N MET A 186 6.40 -16.57 9.94
CA MET A 186 6.03 -16.42 11.36
C MET A 186 6.83 -17.35 12.27
N PRO A 187 7.21 -16.89 13.47
CA PRO A 187 7.88 -17.72 14.45
C PRO A 187 6.94 -18.80 14.98
N ARG A 188 7.42 -20.02 15.09
CA ARG A 188 6.69 -21.14 15.69
C ARG A 188 6.73 -21.02 17.21
N LEU A 189 5.57 -21.04 17.84
CA LEU A 189 5.42 -21.08 19.30
C LEU A 189 4.97 -22.48 19.75
N PRO A 190 5.42 -22.96 20.93
CA PRO A 190 6.33 -22.30 21.88
C PRO A 190 7.79 -22.30 21.42
N MET A 191 8.53 -21.24 21.76
CA MET A 191 9.97 -21.11 21.47
C MET A 191 10.83 -21.86 22.49
N THR A 192 12.04 -22.26 22.09
CA THR A 192 13.01 -22.93 22.97
C THR A 192 13.92 -21.91 23.63
N ILE A 193 14.01 -21.94 24.96
CA ILE A 193 14.84 -21.03 25.75
C ILE A 193 15.98 -21.83 26.37
N GLN A 194 17.21 -21.40 26.13
CA GLN A 194 18.42 -21.96 26.73
C GLN A 194 19.06 -20.92 27.64
N ILE A 195 19.37 -21.32 28.88
CA ILE A 195 19.98 -20.48 29.91
C ILE A 195 21.31 -21.11 30.29
N ALA A 196 22.40 -20.34 30.24
CA ALA A 196 23.74 -20.85 30.57
C ALA A 196 23.90 -21.16 32.06
N ASP A 197 23.41 -20.26 32.91
CA ASP A 197 23.39 -20.42 34.37
C ASP A 197 22.03 -19.95 34.94
N PRO A 198 21.21 -20.85 35.48
CA PRO A 198 19.93 -20.51 36.11
C PRO A 198 20.08 -19.98 37.55
N GLU A 199 21.24 -20.15 38.19
CA GLU A 199 21.46 -19.80 39.61
C GLU A 199 22.41 -18.61 39.76
N LEU A 200 21.85 -17.39 39.71
CA LEU A 200 22.64 -16.16 39.75
C LEU A 200 23.04 -15.78 41.18
N SER A 201 24.34 -15.68 41.44
CA SER A 201 24.87 -15.25 42.74
C SER A 201 24.95 -13.74 42.90
N GLN A 202 24.84 -13.23 44.13
CA GLN A 202 25.04 -11.81 44.43
C GLN A 202 26.52 -11.40 44.26
N ILE A 203 26.76 -10.26 43.61
CA ILE A 203 28.10 -9.67 43.48
C ILE A 203 28.47 -8.98 44.79
N LYS A 204 29.44 -9.56 45.52
CA LYS A 204 29.96 -8.96 46.75
C LYS A 204 30.75 -7.68 46.43
N GLY A 205 30.57 -6.65 47.26
CA GLY A 205 31.36 -5.41 47.18
C GLY A 205 31.00 -4.47 46.04
N TRP A 206 29.85 -4.65 45.37
CA TRP A 206 29.40 -3.74 44.32
C TRP A 206 29.17 -2.32 44.85
N ARG A 207 29.71 -1.32 44.15
CA ARG A 207 29.52 0.11 44.44
C ARG A 207 29.15 0.82 43.15
N VAL A 208 28.08 1.60 43.16
CA VAL A 208 27.69 2.44 42.02
C VAL A 208 28.55 3.70 42.03
N PRO A 209 29.36 3.99 40.99
CA PRO A 209 30.08 5.25 40.92
C PRO A 209 29.07 6.39 40.78
N ILE A 210 28.93 7.20 41.84
CA ILE A 210 28.09 8.38 41.84
C ILE A 210 28.85 9.45 41.06
N THR A 211 28.35 9.84 39.88
CA THR A 211 28.87 11.00 39.15
C THR A 211 28.53 12.25 39.95
N THR A 212 29.42 12.65 40.87
CA THR A 212 29.29 13.92 41.57
C THR A 212 29.62 15.00 40.56
N GLY A 213 28.57 15.56 39.94
CA GLY A 213 28.67 16.72 39.07
C GLY A 213 29.52 17.79 39.75
N SER A 214 30.55 18.23 39.02
CA SER A 214 31.48 19.29 39.37
C SER A 214 30.90 20.38 40.27
N ARG A 215 31.14 20.31 41.58
CA ARG A 215 31.32 21.51 42.41
C ARG A 215 32.45 21.26 43.40
N ARG A 216 33.52 22.03 43.19
CA ARG A 216 34.60 22.26 44.15
C ARG A 216 33.99 22.91 45.40
N SER A 217 34.05 22.20 46.52
CA SER A 217 34.08 22.73 47.88
C SER A 217 34.76 21.62 48.69
N ASN A 218 36.08 21.54 48.76
CA ASN A 218 36.88 22.22 49.79
C ASN A 218 36.07 22.54 51.02
N TRP A 219 35.72 21.55 51.84
CA TRP A 219 35.73 21.61 53.30
C TRP A 219 35.77 20.17 53.82
N ASP A 220 36.81 19.89 54.59
CA ASP A 220 37.15 18.62 55.23
C ASP A 220 36.16 18.39 56.39
N SER A 221 35.00 17.83 56.08
CA SER A 221 33.95 17.52 57.07
C SER A 221 33.57 16.05 56.95
N GLU A 222 33.93 15.28 57.99
CA GLU A 222 33.71 13.82 58.14
C GLU A 222 32.23 13.42 57.90
N GLU A 223 31.29 14.35 58.02
CA GLU A 223 29.85 14.18 57.76
C GLU A 223 29.51 13.99 56.26
N GLU A 224 30.31 14.54 55.33
CA GLU A 224 30.08 14.35 53.89
C GLU A 224 30.52 12.96 53.40
N GLU A 225 31.49 12.33 54.10
CA GLU A 225 31.88 10.94 53.87
C GLU A 225 30.78 9.96 54.28
N GLU A 226 30.09 10.21 55.39
CA GLU A 226 28.95 9.39 55.83
C GLU A 226 27.77 9.51 54.86
N MET A 227 27.48 10.73 54.38
CA MET A 227 26.41 10.94 53.39
C MET A 227 26.74 10.35 52.01
N ARG A 228 28.04 10.26 51.64
CA ARG A 228 28.53 9.52 50.46
C ARG A 228 28.45 8.00 50.64
N LYS A 229 28.72 7.47 51.84
CA LYS A 229 28.60 6.03 52.16
C LYS A 229 27.15 5.53 52.09
N GLY A 230 26.18 6.38 52.42
CA GLY A 230 24.75 6.02 52.43
C GLY A 230 24.05 5.98 51.06
N ARG A 231 24.70 6.46 49.99
CA ARG A 231 24.06 6.68 48.67
C ARG A 231 24.69 5.85 47.55
N GLY A 232 24.95 4.56 47.74
CA GLY A 232 25.71 3.83 46.70
C GLY A 232 25.56 2.32 46.58
N CYS A 233 24.71 1.67 47.37
CA CYS A 233 24.62 0.21 47.37
C CYS A 233 23.20 -0.25 47.00
N MET A 234 22.92 -0.39 45.70
CA MET A 234 21.90 -1.36 45.28
C MET A 234 22.56 -2.74 45.17
N LEU A 235 21.86 -3.77 45.63
CA LEU A 235 22.30 -5.16 45.43
C LEU A 235 22.46 -5.41 43.93
N GLN A 236 23.56 -6.05 43.54
CA GLN A 236 23.77 -6.54 42.17
C GLN A 236 23.92 -8.04 42.18
N TYR A 237 23.38 -8.68 41.15
CA TYR A 237 23.47 -10.11 40.91
C TYR A 237 24.25 -10.34 39.61
N GLN A 238 24.82 -11.53 39.47
CA GLN A 238 25.40 -11.98 38.22
C GLN A 238 24.34 -11.99 37.11
N HIS A 239 24.76 -11.89 35.86
CA HIS A 239 23.89 -12.01 34.70
C HIS A 239 24.31 -13.23 33.88
N SER A 240 23.34 -14.04 33.46
CA SER A 240 23.56 -15.15 32.53
C SER A 240 22.96 -14.82 31.16
N PRO A 241 23.66 -15.13 30.05
CA PRO A 241 23.07 -15.00 28.73
C PRO A 241 21.91 -15.99 28.56
N ILE A 242 20.85 -15.52 27.90
CA ILE A 242 19.70 -16.32 27.49
C ILE A 242 19.72 -16.40 25.96
N ARG A 243 19.52 -17.61 25.42
CA ARG A 243 19.36 -17.84 23.98
C ARG A 243 17.93 -18.28 23.70
N VAL A 244 17.29 -17.60 22.75
CA VAL A 244 15.93 -17.92 22.30
C VAL A 244 16.02 -18.47 20.88
N LEU A 245 15.47 -19.66 20.67
CA LEU A 245 15.49 -20.37 19.40
C LEU A 245 14.06 -20.69 18.98
N THR A 246 13.71 -20.33 17.74
CA THR A 246 12.44 -20.72 17.12
C THR A 246 12.64 -20.89 15.61
N GLN A 247 11.85 -21.78 15.02
CA GLN A 247 11.77 -21.96 13.59
C GLN A 247 10.72 -21.00 13.01
N PHE A 248 11.00 -20.44 11.85
CA PHE A 248 10.03 -19.65 11.11
C PHE A 248 9.33 -20.49 10.05
N THR A 249 8.01 -20.35 9.96
CA THR A 249 7.17 -21.10 9.02
C THR A 249 6.16 -20.18 8.34
N ALA A 250 5.82 -20.50 7.10
CA ALA A 250 4.82 -19.81 6.31
C ALA A 250 3.79 -20.83 5.80
N GLN A 251 2.50 -20.50 5.89
CA GLN A 251 1.43 -21.40 5.43
C GLN A 251 1.31 -21.36 3.90
N SER A 252 1.11 -22.51 3.28
CA SER A 252 0.78 -22.63 1.85
C SER A 252 -0.68 -22.31 1.58
N ASP A 253 -1.00 -21.84 0.37
CA ASP A 253 -2.40 -21.75 -0.06
C ASP A 253 -3.01 -23.16 -0.13
N PRO A 254 -4.26 -23.37 0.32
CA PRO A 254 -4.90 -24.68 0.29
C PRO A 254 -4.97 -25.27 -1.12
N ASP A 255 -5.09 -24.44 -2.16
CA ASP A 255 -5.15 -24.88 -3.56
C ASP A 255 -3.78 -25.36 -4.11
N SER A 256 -2.68 -24.96 -3.48
CA SER A 256 -1.32 -25.40 -3.86
C SER A 256 -0.95 -26.78 -3.32
N GLN A 257 -1.78 -27.38 -2.45
CA GLN A 257 -1.57 -28.71 -1.88
C GLN A 257 -2.18 -29.85 -2.74
N GLN A 258 -2.89 -29.53 -3.83
CA GLN A 258 -3.49 -30.54 -4.73
C GLN A 258 -2.59 -30.95 -5.92
N LEU A 259 -1.38 -30.40 -6.02
CA LEU A 259 -0.41 -30.77 -7.06
C LEU A 259 0.77 -31.56 -6.47
N PHE A 260 0.48 -32.69 -5.83
CA PHE A 260 1.44 -33.77 -5.58
C PHE A 260 0.74 -35.12 -5.66
#